data_AF-A0A7V2VSM7-F1
#
_entry.id   AF-A0A7V2VSM7-F1
#
_cell.length_a   1.000
_cell.length_b   1.000
_cell.length_c   1.000
_cell.angle_alpha   90.00
_cell.angle_beta   90.00
_cell.angle_gamma   90.00
#
_symmetry.space_group_name_H-M   'P 1'
#
loop_
_entity.id
_entity.type
_entity.pdbx_description
1 polymer ?
#
loop_
_entity_poly.entity_id
_entity_poly.type
_entity_poly.pdbx_seq_one_letter_code
_entity_poly.pdbx_strand_id
1 'polypeptide(L)' 'MGQRIILRPLAQIDSQILEILKQNLEYTFNCPVEIKPEIGSLHYAYDPKRRQYLAPRLLASLRRFSREPDDR' A
#
# COMPACT_ATOMS: atom_id res chain seq x y z
N MET A 1 8.50 -17.11 -11.86
CA MET A 1 7.71 -15.97 -11.37
C MET A 1 8.62 -15.14 -10.48
N GLY A 2 9.00 -13.93 -10.88
CA GLY A 2 9.82 -13.05 -10.05
C GLY A 2 9.01 -12.48 -8.89
N GLN A 3 9.63 -12.29 -7.73
CA GLN A 3 9.00 -11.52 -6.65
C GLN A 3 8.86 -10.06 -7.09
N ARG A 4 7.75 -9.42 -6.71
CA ARG A 4 7.51 -7.97 -6.91
C ARG A 4 6.89 -7.39 -5.64
N ILE A 5 7.16 -6.11 -5.37
CA ILE A 5 6.55 -5.38 -4.25
C ILE A 5 5.54 -4.39 -4.83
N ILE A 6 4.39 -4.26 -4.15
CA ILE A 6 3.37 -3.28 -4.49
C ILE A 6 3.27 -2.27 -3.35
N LEU A 7 3.56 -1.00 -3.65
CA LEU A 7 3.29 0.13 -2.76
C LEU A 7 1.90 0.68 -3.08
N ARG A 8 0.97 0.60 -2.13
CA ARG A 8 -0.35 1.19 -2.26
C ARG A 8 -0.57 2.21 -1.13
N PRO A 9 -0.60 3.52 -1.43
CA PRO A 9 -0.88 4.54 -0.42
C PRO A 9 -2.24 4.29 0.23
N LEU A 10 -2.32 4.44 1.55
CA LEU A 10 -3.58 4.32 2.29
C LEU A 10 -4.36 5.64 2.35
N ALA A 11 -3.67 6.74 2.12
CA ALA A 11 -4.17 8.10 2.10
C ALA A 11 -3.24 8.92 1.21
N GLN A 12 -3.55 10.21 1.05
CA GLN A 12 -2.69 11.12 0.30
C GLN A 12 -1.32 11.19 0.97
N ILE A 13 -0.31 10.71 0.25
CA ILE A 13 1.10 10.78 0.64
C ILE A 13 1.82 11.58 -0.44
N ASP A 14 2.78 12.39 -0.02
CA ASP A 14 3.64 13.15 -0.92
C ASP A 14 4.34 12.21 -1.93
N SER A 15 4.33 12.60 -3.22
CA SER A 15 4.86 11.76 -4.29
C SER A 15 6.37 11.55 -4.19
N GLN A 16 7.12 12.52 -3.66
CA GLN A 16 8.56 12.39 -3.46
C GLN A 16 8.87 11.30 -2.43
N ILE A 17 8.06 11.19 -1.37
CA ILE A 17 8.19 10.11 -0.37
C ILE A 17 7.97 8.75 -1.04
N LEU A 18 6.95 8.62 -1.89
CA LEU A 18 6.65 7.36 -2.58
C LEU A 18 7.77 6.95 -3.54
N GLU A 19 8.35 7.89 -4.28
CA GLU A 19 9.48 7.61 -5.18
C GLU A 19 10.75 7.20 -4.42
N ILE A 20 11.06 7.87 -3.31
CA ILE A 20 12.20 7.49 -2.45
C ILE A 20 12.00 6.07 -1.90
N LEU A 21 10.79 5.74 -1.44
CA LEU A 21 10.48 4.39 -0.96
C LEU A 21 10.62 3.35 -2.08
N LYS A 22 10.11 3.64 -3.27
CA LYS A 22 10.24 2.76 -4.44
C LYS A 22 11.70 2.45 -4.74
N GLN A 23 12.52 3.48 -4.94
CA GLN A 23 13.94 3.32 -5.28
C GLN A 23 14.71 2.52 -4.22
N ASN A 24 14.47 2.83 -2.94
CA ASN A 24 15.13 2.12 -1.83
C ASN A 24 14.71 0.64 -1.76
N LEU A 25 13.43 0.33 -1.99
CA LEU A 25 12.93 -1.04 -1.99
C LEU A 25 13.43 -1.84 -3.19
N GLU A 26 13.47 -1.25 -4.38
CA GLU A 26 14.02 -1.89 -5.58
C GLU A 26 15.49 -2.26 -5.37
N TYR A 27 16.28 -1.32 -4.84
CA TYR A 27 17.68 -1.54 -4.51
C TYR A 27 17.87 -2.61 -3.42
N THR A 28 17.09 -2.54 -2.35
CA THR A 28 17.25 -3.43 -1.17
C THR A 28 16.85 -4.87 -1.48
N PHE A 29 15.75 -5.07 -2.22
CA PHE A 29 15.20 -6.40 -2.47
C PHE A 29 15.54 -6.95 -3.86
N ASN A 30 16.22 -6.16 -4.70
CA ASN A 30 16.58 -6.50 -6.08
C ASN A 30 15.37 -7.02 -6.87
N CYS A 31 14.22 -6.35 -6.70
CA CYS A 31 12.95 -6.75 -7.32
C CYS A 31 12.14 -5.51 -7.74
N PRO A 32 11.29 -5.61 -8.77
CA PRO A 32 10.47 -4.48 -9.20
C PRO A 32 9.50 -4.01 -8.12
N VAL A 33 9.36 -2.69 -7.98
CA VAL A 33 8.39 -2.06 -7.07
C VAL A 33 7.40 -1.23 -7.88
N GLU A 34 6.11 -1.54 -7.75
CA GLU A 34 5.04 -0.79 -8.42
C GLU A 34 4.28 0.07 -7.41
N ILE A 35 4.07 1.35 -7.74
CA ILE A 35 3.18 2.23 -6.97
C ILE A 35 1.78 2.14 -7.60
N LYS A 36 0.81 1.66 -6.82
CA LYS A 36 -0.62 1.61 -7.20
C LYS A 36 -1.37 2.83 -6.65
N PRO A 37 -2.55 3.16 -7.19
CA PRO A 37 -3.38 4.25 -6.69
C PRO A 37 -3.75 4.11 -5.21
N GLU A 38 -3.99 5.25 -4.55
CA GLU A 38 -4.44 5.34 -3.17
C GLU A 38 -5.70 4.50 -2.89
N ILE A 39 -5.75 3.88 -1.72
CA ILE A 39 -6.97 3.28 -1.19
C ILE A 39 -7.83 4.41 -0.66
N GLY A 40 -9.06 4.53 -1.17
CA GLY A 40 -10.00 5.57 -0.76
C GLY A 40 -10.40 5.52 0.73
N SER A 41 -11.59 5.99 1.06
CA SER A 41 -12.01 6.27 2.44
C SER A 41 -11.57 5.27 3.52
N LEU A 42 -10.84 5.76 4.54
CA LEU A 42 -10.39 5.00 5.71
C LEU A 42 -11.35 5.01 6.90
N HIS A 43 -12.55 5.61 6.78
CA HIS A 43 -13.48 5.80 7.91
C HIS A 43 -13.82 4.49 8.63
N TYR A 44 -13.91 3.37 7.91
CA TYR A 44 -14.20 2.05 8.48
C TYR A 44 -13.14 1.56 9.48
N ALA A 45 -11.92 2.10 9.42
CA ALA A 45 -10.80 1.72 10.29
C ALA A 45 -10.53 2.74 11.41
N TYR A 46 -11.20 3.90 11.40
CA TYR A 46 -10.95 4.97 12.36
C TYR A 46 -11.59 4.68 13.72
N ASP A 47 -10.80 4.79 14.78
CA ASP A 47 -11.25 4.79 16.18
C ASP A 47 -11.24 6.25 16.70
N PRO A 48 -12.41 6.88 16.91
CA PRO A 48 -12.49 8.27 17.35
C PRO A 48 -12.01 8.48 18.80
N LYS A 49 -12.08 7.46 19.66
CA LYS A 49 -11.58 7.57 21.04
C LYS A 49 -10.06 7.64 21.06
N ARG A 50 -9.40 6.90 20.16
CA ARG A 50 -7.93 6.91 20.00
C ARG A 50 -7.43 8.00 19.06
N ARG A 51 -8.31 8.54 18.21
CA ARG A 51 -7.97 9.40 17.07
C ARG A 51 -6.96 8.72 16.12
N GLN A 52 -7.10 7.41 15.95
CA GLN A 52 -6.15 6.55 15.23
C GLN A 52 -6.88 5.52 14.37
N TYR A 53 -6.17 4.95 13.38
CA TYR A 53 -6.71 3.86 12.57
C TYR A 53 -6.26 2.49 13.08
N LEU A 54 -7.17 1.51 13.02
CA LEU A 54 -6.91 0.13 13.40
C LEU A 54 -6.17 -0.60 12.27
N ALA A 55 -4.86 -0.83 12.46
CA ALA A 55 -4.01 -1.53 11.49
C ALA A 55 -4.59 -2.87 10.99
N PRO A 56 -5.20 -3.75 11.82
CA PRO A 56 -5.79 -4.99 11.31
C PRO A 56 -6.89 -4.78 10.28
N ARG A 57 -7.70 -3.71 10.42
CA ARG A 57 -8.76 -3.36 9.45
C ARG A 57 -8.15 -2.86 8.14
N LEU A 58 -7.09 -2.05 8.21
CA LEU A 58 -6.36 -1.57 7.04
C LEU A 58 -5.71 -2.73 6.26
N LEU A 59 -5.04 -3.64 6.97
CA LEU A 59 -4.41 -4.82 6.38
C LEU A 59 -5.42 -5.77 5.71
N ALA A 60 -6.61 -5.93 6.31
CA ALA A 60 -7.67 -6.73 5.70
C ALA A 60 -8.13 -6.16 4.35
N SER A 61 -8.20 -4.83 4.22
CA SER A 61 -8.53 -4.16 2.96
C SER A 61 -7.42 -4.32 1.92
N LEU A 62 -6.14 -4.18 2.31
CA LEU A 62 -5.00 -4.40 1.43
C LEU A 62 -5.01 -5.80 0.79
N ARG A 63 -5.32 -6.84 1.59
CA ARG A 63 -5.42 -8.23 1.11
C ARG A 63 -6.51 -8.45 0.06
N ARG A 64 -7.56 -7.61 0.04
CA ARG A 64 -8.61 -7.70 -1.00
C ARG A 64 -8.08 -7.23 -2.35
N PHE A 65 -7.22 -6.21 -2.37
CA PHE A 65 -6.59 -5.72 -3.59
C PHE A 65 -5.49 -6.64 -4.13
N SER A 66 -4.83 -7.42 -3.26
CA SER A 66 -3.85 -8.43 -3.69
C SER A 66 -4.48 -9.61 -4.46
N ARG A 67 -5.81 -9.70 -4.54
CA ARG A 67 -6.55 -10.75 -5.26
C ARG A 67 -7.03 -10.31 -6.65
N GLU A 68 -6.69 -9.11 -7.12
CA GLU A 68 -6.92 -8.74 -8.52
C GLU A 68 -6.16 -9.75 -9.41
N PRO A 69 -6.85 -10.42 -10.37
CA PRO A 69 -6.21 -11.43 -11.19
C PRO A 69 -5.10 -10.77 -12.02
N ASP A 70 -3.96 -11.46 -12.06
CA ASP A 70 -2.90 -11.22 -13.03
C ASP A 70 -3.56 -11.12 -14.42
N ASP A 71 -3.51 -9.94 -15.04
CA ASP A 71 -4.02 -9.72 -16.39
C ASP A 71 -3.39 -10.77 -17.31
N ARG A 72 -4.25 -11.53 -17.99
CA ARG A 72 -3.91 -12.67 -18.84
C ARG A 72 -3.01 -12.29 -20.02
#